data_AF-A0A2E1L5H4-F1
#
_entry.id   AF-A0A2E1L5H4-F1
#
_cell.length_a   1.000
_cell.length_b   1.000
_cell.length_c   1.000
_cell.angle_alpha   90.00
_cell.angle_beta   90.00
_cell.angle_gamma   90.00
#
_symmetry.space_group_name_H-M   'P 1'
#
loop_
_entity.id
_entity.type
_entity.pdbx_description
1 polymer ?
#
loop_
_entity_poly.entity_id
_entity_poly.type
_entity_poly.pdbx_seq_one_letter_code
_entity_poly.pdbx_strand_id
1 'polypeptide(L)' 'AAEVGLSGEIRPVQRLEQRIAEAEKLGFSKIFISKFSKLNISTKSIKIIFLSKIEDLINNLN' A
#
# COMPACT_ATOMS: atom_id res chain seq x y z
N ALA A 1 -1.68 2.19 -2.26
CA ALA A 1 -2.01 3.61 -2.06
C ALA A 1 -0.93 4.29 -1.23
N ALA A 2 -0.22 5.22 -1.83
CA ALA A 2 0.78 6.06 -1.19
C ALA A 2 1.04 7.29 -2.07
N GLU A 3 1.70 8.30 -1.50
CA GLU A 3 2.31 9.39 -2.25
C GLU A 3 3.78 9.04 -2.52
N VAL A 4 4.35 9.60 -3.60
CA VAL A 4 5.76 9.42 -3.95
C VAL A 4 6.40 10.79 -3.99
N GLY A 5 7.47 10.96 -3.22
CA GLY A 5 8.30 12.16 -3.32
C GLY A 5 9.33 12.04 -4.44
N LEU A 6 9.92 13.18 -4.83
CA LEU A 6 10.88 13.23 -5.93
C LEU A 6 12.16 12.44 -5.65
N SER A 7 12.47 12.17 -4.38
CA SER A 7 13.62 11.33 -3.99
C SER A 7 13.28 9.82 -3.98
N GLY A 8 12.06 9.46 -4.41
CA GLY A 8 11.58 8.09 -4.45
C GLY A 8 11.02 7.58 -3.13
N GLU A 9 10.87 8.44 -2.11
CA GLU A 9 10.32 8.04 -0.82
C GLU A 9 8.80 7.82 -0.89
N ILE A 10 8.31 6.78 -0.21
CA ILE A 10 6.89 6.42 -0.17
C ILE A 10 6.24 6.98 1.08
N ARG A 11 5.31 7.92 0.91
CA ARG A 11 4.67 8.68 1.99
C ARG A 11 3.23 8.17 2.27
N PRO A 12 2.77 8.23 3.54
CA PRO A 12 1.43 7.78 3.89
C PRO A 12 0.35 8.70 3.29
N VAL A 13 -0.83 8.14 3.05
CA VAL A 13 -1.99 8.87 2.53
C VAL A 13 -3.17 8.82 3.50
N GLN A 14 -4.07 9.78 3.36
CA GLN A 14 -5.31 9.79 4.13
C GLN A 14 -6.28 8.69 3.68
N ARG A 15 -7.15 8.28 4.63
CA ARG A 15 -8.23 7.29 4.43
C ARG A 15 -7.72 5.94 3.90
N LEU A 16 -6.57 5.49 4.41
CA LEU A 16 -5.92 4.28 3.91
C LEU A 16 -6.81 3.04 4.03
N GLU A 17 -7.50 2.88 5.15
CA GLU A 17 -8.37 1.72 5.40
C GLU A 17 -9.53 1.65 4.40
N GLN A 18 -10.15 2.79 4.08
CA GLN A 18 -11.19 2.86 3.05
C GLN A 18 -10.66 2.45 1.68
N ARG A 19 -9.45 2.90 1.31
CA ARG A 19 -8.80 2.53 0.04
C ARG A 19 -8.47 1.04 -0.03
N ILE A 20 -8.05 0.44 1.09
CA ILE A 20 -7.77 -1.00 1.18
C ILE A 20 -9.07 -1.80 1.04
N ALA A 21 -10.13 -1.42 1.75
CA ALA A 21 -11.43 -2.09 1.68
C ALA A 21 -12.03 -2.04 0.27
N GLU A 22 -11.88 -0.91 -0.44
CA GLU A 22 -12.34 -0.76 -1.82
C GLU A 22 -11.53 -1.63 -2.78
N ALA A 23 -10.20 -1.68 -2.64
CA ALA A 23 -9.36 -2.59 -3.43
C ALA A 23 -9.71 -4.07 -3.18
N GLU A 24 -9.95 -4.45 -1.92
CA GLU A 24 -10.40 -5.80 -1.56
C GLU A 24 -11.75 -6.12 -2.20
N LYS A 25 -12.72 -5.21 -2.12
CA LYS A 25 -14.06 -5.35 -2.73
C LYS A 25 -14.00 -5.53 -4.25
N LEU A 26 -13.07 -4.85 -4.91
CA LEU A 26 -12.85 -4.95 -6.36
C LEU A 26 -12.10 -6.23 -6.77
N GLY A 27 -11.67 -7.06 -5.80
CA GLY A 27 -11.02 -8.34 -6.07
C GLY A 27 -9.52 -8.23 -6.35
N PHE A 28 -8.86 -7.13 -5.95
CA PHE A 28 -7.41 -7.04 -6.05
C PHE A 28 -6.75 -8.02 -5.08
N SER A 29 -5.72 -8.73 -5.57
CA SER A 29 -4.98 -9.71 -4.76
C SER A 29 -3.91 -9.08 -3.87
N LYS A 30 -3.38 -7.91 -4.25
CA LYS A 30 -2.31 -7.20 -3.53
C LYS A 30 -2.55 -5.69 -3.55
N ILE A 31 -2.13 -5.02 -2.47
CA ILE A 31 -2.02 -3.55 -2.42
C ILE A 31 -0.70 -3.15 -1.77
N PHE A 32 0.01 -2.22 -2.42
CA PHE A 32 1.24 -1.63 -1.91
C PHE A 32 0.95 -0.32 -1.19
N ILE A 33 1.47 -0.14 0.02
CA ILE A 33 1.21 1.05 0.86
C ILE A 33 2.49 1.54 1.52
N SER A 34 2.49 2.78 2.03
CA SER A 34 3.64 3.30 2.77
C SER A 34 3.87 2.53 4.07
N LYS A 35 5.12 2.15 4.34
CA LYS A 35 5.58 1.54 5.61
C LYS A 35 5.32 2.41 6.83
N PHE A 36 5.18 3.72 6.64
CA PHE A 36 4.92 4.68 7.72
C PHE A 36 3.42 4.86 8.01
N SER A 37 2.55 4.13 7.32
CA SER A 37 1.12 4.16 7.56
C SER A 37 0.77 3.40 8.83
N LYS A 38 -0.11 3.97 9.65
CA LYS A 38 -0.77 3.22 10.73
C LYS A 38 -1.96 2.45 10.16
N LEU A 39 -2.12 1.21 10.60
CA LEU A 39 -3.11 0.28 10.06
C LEU A 39 -3.77 -0.46 11.22
N ASN A 40 -5.07 -0.27 11.39
CA ASN A 40 -5.86 -0.94 12.44
C ASN A 40 -6.98 -1.79 11.80
N ILE A 41 -6.67 -2.54 10.74
CA ILE A 41 -7.61 -3.47 10.11
C ILE A 41 -6.98 -4.84 9.91
N SER A 42 -7.82 -5.86 9.97
CA SER A 42 -7.49 -7.22 9.53
C SER A 42 -8.13 -7.44 8.18
N THR A 43 -7.32 -7.54 7.11
CA THR A 43 -7.78 -7.94 5.78
C THR A 43 -7.72 -9.45 5.65
N LYS A 44 -8.68 -10.05 4.93
CA LYS A 44 -8.74 -11.51 4.74
C LYS A 44 -8.34 -11.94 3.32
N SER A 45 -8.58 -11.07 2.34
CA SER A 45 -8.58 -11.42 0.92
C SER A 45 -7.50 -10.69 0.14
N ILE A 46 -7.15 -9.46 0.56
CA ILE A 46 -6.09 -8.67 -0.06
C ILE A 46 -4.79 -8.71 0.74
N LYS A 47 -3.67 -9.01 0.06
CA LYS A 47 -2.33 -8.97 0.67
C LYS A 47 -1.80 -7.54 0.71
N ILE A 48 -1.52 -7.05 1.90
CA ILE A 48 -0.92 -5.73 2.12
C ILE A 48 0.61 -5.85 2.07
N ILE A 49 1.26 -5.03 1.26
CA ILE A 49 2.72 -4.96 1.15
C ILE A 49 3.18 -3.54 1.50
N PHE A 50 4.07 -3.43 2.47
CA PHE A 50 4.60 -2.15 2.94
C PHE A 50 5.88 -1.78 2.19
N LEU A 51 5.94 -0.56 1.66
CA LEU A 51 7.09 -0.02 0.95
C LEU A 51 7.63 1.24 1.63
N SER A 52 8.95 1.39 1.67
CA SER A 52 9.62 2.61 2.13
C SER A 52 10.11 3.47 0.98
N LYS A 53 10.56 2.85 -0.11
CA LYS A 53 10.96 3.53 -1.34
C LYS A 53 10.34 2.90 -2.58
N ILE A 54 10.39 3.61 -3.70
CA ILE A 54 9.81 3.16 -4.96
C ILE A 54 10.57 1.98 -5.57
N GLU A 55 11.88 1.86 -5.34
CA GLU A 55 12.68 0.76 -5.87
C GLU A 55 12.25 -0.59 -5.27
N ASP A 56 11.74 -0.58 -4.02
CA ASP A 56 11.18 -1.76 -3.35
C ASP A 56 9.99 -2.34 -4.15
N LEU A 57 9.25 -1.50 -4.90
CA LEU A 57 8.13 -1.94 -5.73
C LEU A 57 8.60 -2.86 -6.86
N ILE A 58 9.70 -2.50 -7.53
CA ILE A 58 10.23 -3.24 -8.68
C ILE A 58 10.61 -4.66 -8.27
N ASN A 59 11.24 -4.81 -7.11
CA ASN A 59 11.60 -6.11 -6.55
C ASN A 59 10.39 -7.01 -6.21
N ASN A 60 9.20 -6.42 -6.00
CA ASN A 60 7.99 -7.17 -5.68
C ASN A 60 7.09 -7.48 -6.90
N LEU A 61 7.42 -6.93 -8.06
CA LEU A 61 6.71 -7.15 -9.32
C LEU A 61 7.38 -8.20 -10.21
N ASN A 62 8.68 -8.45 -10.00
CA ASN A 62 9.45 -9.48 -10.69
C ASN A 62 9.29 -10.86 -10.06
#